data_AF-A0A371IRU0-F1
#
_entry.id   AF-A0A371IRU0-F1
#
_cell.length_a   1.000
_cell.length_b   1.000
_cell.length_c   1.000
_cell.angle_alpha   90.00
_cell.angle_beta   90.00
_cell.angle_gamma   90.00
#
_symmetry.space_group_name_H-M   'P 1'
#
loop_
_entity.id
_entity.type
_entity.pdbx_description
1 polymer ?
#
loop_
_entity_poly.entity_id
_entity_poly.type
_entity_poly.pdbx_seq_one_letter_code
_entity_poly.pdbx_strand_id
1 'polypeptide(L)'
;MKKLSDLAKEGWILDSFKFIFYKLKKSQPEDVIYSVDYNEDKMEWDSYFEIFKDGGWDHVCSYGEVHFFKSKIGTAPVYTD
;
A
#
# COMPACT_ATOMS: atom_id res chain seq x y z
N MET A 1 -2.37 -6.57 5.14
CA MET A 1 -2.54 -5.94 6.47
C MET A 1 -4.02 -5.82 6.86
N LYS A 2 -4.50 -6.64 7.81
CA LYS A 2 -5.94 -6.71 8.13
C LYS A 2 -6.53 -5.40 8.68
N LYS A 3 -5.88 -4.79 9.69
CA LYS A 3 -6.40 -3.59 10.36
C LYS A 3 -6.66 -2.41 9.42
N LEU A 4 -5.74 -2.10 8.50
CA LEU A 4 -5.94 -1.02 7.52
C LEU A 4 -7.05 -1.36 6.52
N SER A 5 -7.20 -2.64 6.17
CA SER A 5 -8.27 -3.09 5.27
C SER A 5 -9.64 -2.98 5.93
N ASP A 6 -9.75 -3.31 7.23
CA ASP A 6 -10.98 -3.12 8.01
C ASP A 6 -11.34 -1.63 8.13
N LEU A 7 -10.36 -0.76 8.41
CA LEU A 7 -10.55 0.69 8.47
C LEU A 7 -11.01 1.29 7.13
N ALA A 8 -10.49 0.78 6.00
CA ALA A 8 -10.92 1.23 4.68
C ALA A 8 -12.40 0.93 4.43
N LYS A 9 -12.91 -0.22 4.90
CA LYS A 9 -14.35 -0.56 4.85
C LYS A 9 -15.21 0.37 5.70
N GLU A 10 -14.62 1.02 6.69
CA GLU A 10 -15.28 2.03 7.52
C GLU A 10 -15.11 3.46 6.95
N GLY A 11 -14.47 3.61 5.80
CA GLY A 11 -14.22 4.91 5.16
C GLY A 11 -12.96 5.63 5.68
N TRP A 12 -11.98 4.89 6.21
CA TRP A 12 -10.69 5.42 6.62
C TRP A 12 -9.56 4.82 5.78
N ILE A 13 -9.03 5.60 4.83
CA ILE A 13 -7.94 5.18 3.94
C ILE A 13 -6.58 5.65 4.49
N LEU A 14 -5.52 4.86 4.27
CA LEU A 14 -4.16 5.28 4.59
C LEU A 14 -3.77 6.49 3.73
N ASP A 15 -3.28 7.54 4.38
CA ASP A 15 -2.79 8.77 3.74
C ASP A 15 -1.27 8.83 3.76
N SER A 16 -0.66 8.56 4.92
CA SER A 16 0.80 8.52 5.05
C SER A 16 1.24 7.67 6.23
N PHE A 17 2.53 7.35 6.25
CA PHE A 17 3.20 6.65 7.35
C PHE A 17 4.44 7.44 7.76
N LYS A 18 4.69 7.57 9.06
CA LYS A 18 5.88 8.24 9.58
C LYS A 18 6.35 7.57 10.87
N PHE A 19 7.61 7.15 10.90
CA PHE A 19 8.23 6.37 11.98
C PHE A 19 7.45 5.08 12.27
N ILE A 20 6.49 5.13 13.20
CA ILE A 20 5.65 4.00 13.61
C ILE A 20 4.14 4.35 13.60
N PHE A 21 3.78 5.51 13.06
CA PHE A 21 2.40 6.01 13.06
C PHE A 21 1.80 6.04 11.66
N TYR A 22 0.60 5.48 11.54
CA TYR A 22 -0.28 5.65 10.37
C TYR A 22 -1.07 6.95 10.50
N LYS A 23 -1.12 7.72 9.42
CA LYS A 23 -2.08 8.80 9.24
C LYS A 23 -3.19 8.32 8.29
N LEU A 24 -4.42 8.41 8.75
CA LEU A 24 -5.61 8.06 7.98
C LEU A 24 -6.34 9.33 7.57
N LYS A 25 -7.05 9.28 6.44
CA LYS A 25 -8.00 10.33 6.04
C LYS A 25 -9.38 9.71 5.80
N LYS A 26 -10.42 10.52 6.00
CA LYS A 26 -11.78 10.12 5.63
C LYS A 26 -11.87 9.94 4.13
N SER A 27 -12.48 8.84 3.72
CA SER A 27 -12.83 8.46 2.36
C SER A 27 -14.25 7.88 2.36
N GLN A 28 -14.74 7.49 1.19
CA GLN A 28 -15.85 6.54 1.10
C GLN A 28 -15.37 5.15 1.56
N PRO A 29 -16.27 4.30 2.09
CA PRO A 29 -15.97 2.89 2.31
C PRO A 29 -15.35 2.22 1.07
N GLU A 30 -14.19 1.59 1.23
CA GLU A 30 -13.44 0.94 0.15
C GLU A 30 -13.09 -0.50 0.55
N ASP A 31 -13.47 -1.46 -0.30
CA ASP A 31 -13.10 -2.87 -0.17
C ASP A 31 -11.72 -3.12 -0.81
N VAL A 32 -10.68 -2.77 -0.06
CA VAL A 32 -9.27 -2.92 -0.48
C VAL A 32 -8.45 -3.73 0.51
N ILE A 33 -7.37 -4.31 0.00
CA ILE A 33 -6.30 -4.92 0.79
C ILE A 33 -5.05 -4.05 0.74
N TYR A 34 -4.31 -4.05 1.85
CA TYR A 34 -3.02 -3.37 1.94
C TYR A 34 -1.86 -4.35 2.01
N SER A 35 -0.78 -4.02 1.31
CA SER A 35 0.53 -4.66 1.45
C SER A 35 1.58 -3.62 1.82
N VAL A 36 2.62 -4.07 2.50
CA VAL A 36 3.81 -3.29 2.79
C VAL A 36 5.00 -4.05 2.27
N ASP A 37 5.92 -3.35 1.63
CA ASP A 37 7.14 -3.93 1.09
C ASP A 37 8.34 -3.00 1.35
N TYR A 38 9.54 -3.55 1.26
CA TYR A 38 10.79 -2.86 1.57
C TYR A 38 11.71 -2.85 0.34
N ASN A 39 12.10 -1.66 -0.11
CA ASN A 39 13.07 -1.49 -1.19
C ASN A 39 14.04 -0.34 -0.90
N GLU A 40 15.32 -0.68 -0.73
CA GLU A 40 16.38 0.29 -0.45
C GLU A 40 16.99 0.94 -1.71
N ASP A 41 16.79 0.34 -2.88
CA ASP A 41 17.37 0.82 -4.13
C ASP A 41 16.53 1.94 -4.75
N LYS A 42 16.82 3.16 -4.29
CA LYS A 42 16.16 4.39 -4.72
C LYS A 42 16.34 4.71 -6.20
N MET A 43 17.37 4.16 -6.85
CA MET A 43 17.61 4.42 -8.28
C MET A 43 16.57 3.71 -9.15
N GLU A 44 15.99 2.62 -8.67
CA GLU A 44 15.06 1.76 -9.42
C GLU A 44 13.61 1.85 -8.91
N TRP A 45 13.30 2.83 -8.05
CA TRP A 45 11.95 2.98 -7.48
C TRP A 45 10.85 3.17 -8.53
N ASP A 46 11.12 3.91 -9.60
CA ASP A 46 10.12 4.13 -10.66
C ASP A 46 9.76 2.79 -11.34
N SER A 47 10.78 2.03 -11.77
CA SER A 47 10.61 0.68 -12.32
C SER A 47 9.91 -0.26 -11.34
N TYR A 48 10.30 -0.20 -10.07
CA TYR A 48 9.73 -1.00 -9.00
C TYR A 48 8.23 -0.70 -8.79
N PHE A 49 7.82 0.57 -8.74
CA PHE A 49 6.40 0.92 -8.59
C PHE A 49 5.57 0.55 -9.82
N GLU A 50 6.13 0.62 -11.03
CA GLU A 50 5.44 0.17 -12.24
C GLU A 50 5.20 -1.35 -12.23
N ILE A 51 6.13 -2.17 -11.71
CA ILE A 51 5.89 -3.62 -11.53
C ILE A 51 4.68 -3.87 -10.62
N PHE A 52 4.56 -3.13 -9.52
CA PHE A 52 3.41 -3.24 -8.62
C PHE A 52 2.11 -2.83 -9.32
N LYS A 53 2.14 -1.72 -10.03
CA LYS A 53 1.00 -1.19 -10.78
C LYS A 53 0.51 -2.16 -11.86
N ASP A 54 1.42 -2.78 -12.60
CA ASP A 54 1.12 -3.84 -13.58
C ASP A 54 0.51 -5.08 -12.90
N GLY A 55 0.93 -5.38 -11.67
CA GLY A 55 0.32 -6.39 -10.80
C GLY A 55 -1.02 -5.99 -10.17
N GLY A 56 -1.55 -4.81 -10.49
CA GLY A 56 -2.81 -4.29 -9.97
C GLY A 56 -2.70 -3.64 -8.60
N TRP A 57 -1.51 -3.26 -8.15
CA TRP A 57 -1.26 -2.61 -6.86
C TRP A 57 -0.97 -1.13 -7.05
N ASP A 58 -1.75 -0.28 -6.37
CA ASP A 58 -1.53 1.16 -6.34
C ASP A 58 -0.59 1.52 -5.20
N HIS A 59 0.42 2.35 -5.50
CA HIS A 59 1.26 2.95 -4.46
C HIS A 59 0.46 3.96 -3.63
N VAL A 60 0.60 3.90 -2.31
CA VAL A 60 -0.11 4.77 -1.36
C VAL A 60 0.84 5.82 -0.78
N CYS A 61 1.92 5.38 -0.15
CA CYS A 61 2.91 6.26 0.46
C CYS A 61 4.23 5.52 0.74
N SER A 62 5.32 6.28 0.87
CA SER A 62 6.63 5.78 1.25
C SER A 62 7.15 6.49 2.50
N TYR A 63 7.93 5.78 3.33
CA TYR A 63 8.73 6.36 4.40
C TYR A 63 10.10 5.66 4.46
N GLY A 64 11.15 6.36 4.00
CA GLY A 64 12.43 5.71 3.75
C GLY A 64 12.24 4.62 2.70
N GLU A 65 12.72 3.43 3.01
CA GLU A 65 12.69 2.23 2.17
C GLU A 65 11.39 1.42 2.32
N VAL A 66 10.45 1.88 3.15
CA VAL A 66 9.16 1.22 3.39
C VAL A 66 8.08 1.80 2.48
N HIS A 67 7.43 0.94 1.70
CA HIS A 67 6.41 1.31 0.73
C HIS A 67 5.08 0.63 1.04
N PHE A 68 4.01 1.42 1.06
CA PHE A 68 2.65 0.91 1.23
C PHE A 68 1.93 0.88 -0.09
N PHE A 69 1.26 -0.23 -0.35
CA PHE A 69 0.45 -0.45 -1.54
C PHE A 69 -0.96 -0.85 -1.15
N LYS A 70 -1.93 -0.53 -2.02
CA LYS A 70 -3.31 -1.01 -1.91
C LYS A 70 -3.75 -1.69 -3.20
N SER A 71 -4.67 -2.64 -3.09
CA SER A 71 -5.30 -3.26 -4.25
C SER A 71 -6.70 -3.76 -3.91
N LYS A 72 -7.43 -4.25 -4.92
CA LYS A 72 -8.72 -4.92 -4.76
C LYS A 72 -8.56 -6.24 -4.02
N ILE A 73 -9.62 -6.66 -3.34
CA ILE A 73 -9.67 -7.98 -2.71
C ILE A 73 -9.47 -9.06 -3.79
N GLY A 74 -8.56 -10.01 -3.54
CA GLY A 74 -8.26 -11.10 -4.45
C GLY A 74 -7.11 -10.84 -5.43
N THR A 75 -6.53 -9.64 -5.45
CA THR A 75 -5.30 -9.39 -6.21
C THR A 75 -4.16 -10.26 -5.67
N ALA A 76 -3.47 -10.95 -6.58
CA ALA A 76 -2.32 -11.78 -6.24
C ALA A 76 -1.19 -10.90 -5.68
N PRO A 77 -0.41 -11.41 -4.71
CA PRO A 77 0.81 -10.72 -4.29
C PRO A 77 1.78 -10.64 -5.46
N VAL A 78 2.51 -9.51 -5.57
CA VAL A 78 3.52 -9.30 -6.61
C VAL A 78 4.70 -10.26 -6.44
N TYR A 79 5.01 -10.66 -5.20
CA TYR A 79 6.01 -11.65 -4.89
C TYR A 79 5.36 -12.93 -4.39
N THR A 80 5.71 -14.04 -5.05
CA THR A 80 5.39 -15.40 -4.65
C THR A 80 6.67 -16.07 -4.16
N ASP A 81 6.99 -15.93 -2.88
CA ASP A 81 7.92 -16.84 -2.19
C ASP A 81 7.30 -17.23 -0.84
#